data_AF-A0A1C4XP04-F1
#
_entry.id   AF-A0A1C4XP04-F1
#
_cell.length_a   1.000
_cell.length_b   1.000
_cell.length_c   1.000
_cell.angle_alpha   90.00
_cell.angle_beta   90.00
_cell.angle_gamma   90.00
#
_symmetry.space_group_name_H-M   'P 1'
#
loop_
_entity.id
_entity.type
_entity.pdbx_description
1 polymer ?
#
loop_
_entity_poly.entity_id
_entity_poly.type
_entity_poly.pdbx_seq_one_letter_code
_entity_poly.pdbx_strand_id
1 'polypeptide(L)'
;MINKLPVCRAHWHDIPHIVDLVVGPFADSAIGAWLVPDEHRRRDILSAVVRVWTEHALLFGEACLLQDNSAVAVWLHRYGPLSPPTAYGERLAVASGEYVDRFLHLDDVLHTHRPRGPHNHLAFFTVAPKPYRVRRASTLLATSNARMGQALLPTYTEVTTLADRDLYARHGYVPLEPFTLPDGSTTYPMWRTPRQRRPRDRSSTPPNRPNQPVPALKNLPIRLILDTSAILAFTEGSTAVGEAIAKVADEGCLFGLPVMCLAEAARSVTDTDRLDLLVNHPAAAVLTVDPLQWKTLAATHRAVGRLDTAGALLAAAGNDCKVLTDQPGQ
;
A
#
# COMPACT_ATOMS: atom_id res chain seq x y z
N MET A 1 7.42 20.90 28.15
CA MET A 1 6.34 20.05 27.65
C MET A 1 6.63 19.69 26.20
N ILE A 2 6.92 18.41 25.90
CA ILE A 2 7.20 17.96 24.54
C ILE A 2 5.86 17.90 23.80
N ASN A 3 5.59 18.89 22.95
CA ASN A 3 4.44 18.86 22.07
C ASN A 3 4.66 17.72 21.05
N LYS A 4 4.16 16.52 21.36
CA LYS A 4 4.16 15.40 20.41
C LYS A 4 3.22 15.80 19.28
N LEU A 5 3.79 16.15 18.13
CA LEU A 5 3.01 16.35 16.91
C LEU A 5 2.36 15.01 16.56
N PRO A 6 1.02 14.89 16.60
CA PRO A 6 0.36 13.63 16.30
C PRO A 6 0.62 13.23 14.85
N VAL A 7 0.74 11.92 14.63
CA VAL A 7 0.85 11.33 13.30
C VAL A 7 -0.47 10.63 13.01
N CYS A 8 -1.11 10.99 11.91
CA CYS A 8 -2.36 10.41 11.45
C CYS A 8 -2.10 9.54 10.22
N ARG A 9 -2.97 8.54 10.00
CA ARG A 9 -3.06 7.87 8.70
C ARG A 9 -3.61 8.88 7.69
N ALA A 10 -3.09 8.86 6.47
CA ALA A 10 -3.65 9.64 5.38
C ALA A 10 -4.76 8.86 4.68
N HIS A 11 -5.70 9.59 4.11
CA HIS A 11 -6.82 9.08 3.33
C HIS A 11 -6.75 9.55 1.87
N TRP A 12 -7.63 9.02 1.03
CA TRP A 12 -7.69 9.37 -0.41
C TRP A 12 -7.82 10.88 -0.67
N HIS A 13 -8.55 11.61 0.16
CA HIS A 13 -8.68 13.07 0.02
C HIS A 13 -7.36 13.83 0.29
N ASP A 14 -6.37 13.20 0.94
CA ASP A 14 -5.07 13.81 1.23
C ASP A 14 -4.09 13.71 0.07
N ILE A 15 -4.42 12.94 -0.99
CA ILE A 15 -3.52 12.72 -2.14
C ILE A 15 -2.99 14.04 -2.73
N PRO A 16 -3.81 15.06 -3.03
CA PRO A 16 -3.28 16.31 -3.58
C PRO A 16 -2.21 16.94 -2.68
N HIS A 17 -2.45 16.97 -1.36
CA HIS A 17 -1.50 17.53 -0.40
C HIS A 17 -0.22 16.69 -0.27
N ILE A 18 -0.33 15.36 -0.29
CA ILE A 18 0.82 14.46 -0.28
C ILE A 18 1.68 14.68 -1.51
N VAL A 19 1.06 14.75 -2.69
CA VAL A 19 1.74 14.97 -3.97
C VAL A 19 2.49 16.30 -3.93
N ASP A 20 1.84 17.40 -3.55
CA ASP A 20 2.48 18.71 -3.46
C ASP A 20 3.69 18.70 -2.52
N LEU A 21 3.54 18.06 -1.35
CA LEU A 21 4.59 17.97 -0.35
C LEU A 21 5.80 17.17 -0.86
N VAL A 22 5.57 16.05 -1.56
CA VAL A 22 6.63 15.18 -2.09
C VAL A 22 7.32 15.82 -3.30
N VAL A 23 6.54 16.40 -4.22
CA VAL A 23 7.04 16.94 -5.49
C VAL A 23 7.92 18.17 -5.27
N GLY A 24 7.63 19.00 -4.27
CA GLY A 24 8.42 20.20 -3.97
C GLY A 24 9.93 19.97 -3.99
N PRO A 25 10.50 19.20 -3.04
CA PRO A 25 11.94 18.91 -3.03
C PRO A 25 12.37 17.94 -4.14
N PHE A 26 11.47 17.10 -4.66
CA PHE A 26 11.81 16.15 -5.71
C PHE A 26 12.09 16.85 -7.04
N ALA A 27 11.29 17.85 -7.41
CA ALA A 27 11.50 18.67 -8.60
C ALA A 27 12.80 19.49 -8.57
N ASP A 28 13.27 19.84 -7.37
CA ASP A 28 14.51 20.59 -7.15
C ASP A 28 15.75 19.66 -7.06
N SER A 29 15.56 18.35 -7.09
CA SER A 29 16.65 17.37 -6.99
C SER A 29 17.35 17.11 -8.34
N ALA A 30 18.59 16.63 -8.30
CA ALA A 30 19.34 16.25 -9.49
C ALA A 30 18.61 15.19 -10.33
N ILE A 31 18.03 14.19 -9.68
CA ILE A 31 17.26 13.15 -10.36
C ILE A 31 15.95 13.70 -10.95
N GLY A 32 15.28 14.65 -10.29
CA GLY A 32 14.10 15.33 -10.84
C GLY A 32 14.42 16.14 -12.10
N ALA A 33 15.56 16.87 -12.07
CA ALA A 33 16.07 17.60 -13.23
C ALA A 33 16.54 16.68 -14.36
N TRP A 34 17.06 15.50 -14.02
CA TRP A 34 17.40 14.48 -15.00
C TRP A 34 16.15 13.83 -15.59
N LEU A 35 15.12 13.50 -14.80
CA LEU A 35 13.89 12.91 -15.32
C LEU A 35 13.16 13.86 -16.28
N VAL A 36 13.06 15.13 -15.91
CA VAL A 36 12.40 16.16 -16.72
C VAL A 36 13.29 17.41 -16.79
N PRO A 37 14.13 17.55 -17.83
CA PRO A 37 15.01 18.70 -18.01
C PRO A 37 14.27 20.03 -18.08
N ASP A 38 13.09 20.05 -18.73
CA ASP A 38 12.23 21.23 -18.81
C ASP A 38 11.68 21.64 -17.44
N GLU A 39 12.22 22.72 -16.88
CA GLU A 39 11.86 23.24 -15.57
C GLU A 39 10.39 23.67 -15.48
N HIS A 40 9.80 24.17 -16.57
CA HIS A 40 8.41 24.63 -16.58
C HIS A 40 7.42 23.46 -16.50
N ARG A 41 7.77 22.31 -17.08
CA ARG A 41 6.93 21.09 -17.09
C ARG A 41 7.24 20.13 -15.95
N ARG A 42 8.41 20.25 -15.32
CA ARG A 42 8.92 19.28 -14.32
C ARG A 42 7.95 19.04 -13.17
N ARG A 43 7.44 20.10 -12.54
CA ARG A 43 6.54 19.94 -11.39
C ARG A 43 5.26 19.20 -11.78
N ASP A 44 4.65 19.56 -12.89
CA ASP A 44 3.39 18.94 -13.33
C ASP A 44 3.56 17.46 -13.68
N ILE A 45 4.63 17.13 -14.41
CA ILE A 45 4.94 15.74 -14.79
C ILE A 45 5.27 14.90 -13.56
N LEU A 46 6.13 15.40 -12.66
CA LEU A 46 6.48 14.69 -11.42
C LEU A 46 5.25 14.53 -10.50
N SER A 47 4.37 15.53 -10.44
CA SER A 47 3.10 15.44 -9.71
C SER A 47 2.21 14.33 -10.23
N ALA A 48 2.08 14.20 -11.55
CA ALA A 48 1.28 13.13 -12.15
C ALA A 48 1.85 11.73 -11.81
N VAL A 49 3.17 11.55 -11.87
CA VAL A 49 3.82 10.26 -11.54
C VAL A 49 3.76 9.95 -10.04
N VAL A 50 4.04 10.93 -9.17
CA VAL A 50 3.95 10.77 -7.71
C VAL A 50 2.53 10.47 -7.27
N ARG A 51 1.52 11.06 -7.93
CA ARG A 51 0.10 10.75 -7.69
C ARG A 51 -0.20 9.28 -7.93
N VAL A 52 0.27 8.71 -9.06
CA VAL A 52 0.07 7.30 -9.41
C VAL A 52 0.61 6.38 -8.31
N TRP A 53 1.82 6.65 -7.82
CA TRP A 53 2.43 5.86 -6.75
C TRP A 53 1.78 6.10 -5.38
N THR A 54 1.27 7.29 -5.10
CA THR A 54 0.56 7.61 -3.86
C THR A 54 -0.80 6.89 -3.79
N GLU A 55 -1.57 6.91 -4.88
CA GLU A 55 -2.81 6.13 -5.01
C GLU A 55 -2.55 4.64 -4.80
N HIS A 56 -1.51 4.12 -5.44
CA HIS A 56 -1.10 2.72 -5.29
C HIS A 56 -0.69 2.41 -3.84
N ALA A 57 0.03 3.32 -3.17
CA ALA A 57 0.38 3.16 -1.77
C ALA A 57 -0.83 3.20 -0.83
N LEU A 58 -1.90 3.93 -1.13
CA LEU A 58 -3.12 3.88 -0.32
C LEU A 58 -3.93 2.60 -0.51
N LEU A 59 -3.71 1.88 -1.62
CA LEU A 59 -4.32 0.57 -1.88
C LEU A 59 -3.49 -0.61 -1.33
N PHE A 60 -2.17 -0.58 -1.50
CA PHE A 60 -1.30 -1.73 -1.19
C PHE A 60 -0.30 -1.42 -0.07
N GLY A 61 -0.62 -0.43 0.74
CA GLY A 61 0.32 0.21 1.64
C GLY A 61 -0.41 1.09 2.65
N GLU A 62 0.24 2.17 3.03
CA GLU A 62 -0.41 3.30 3.67
C GLU A 62 0.44 4.55 3.61
N ALA A 63 -0.16 5.72 3.84
CA ALA A 63 0.58 6.94 4.11
C ALA A 63 0.31 7.46 5.52
N CYS A 64 1.31 8.09 6.12
CA CYS A 64 1.26 8.73 7.43
C CYS A 64 1.62 10.21 7.29
N LEU A 65 0.80 11.08 7.88
CA LEU A 65 0.99 12.53 7.90
C LEU A 65 1.21 13.03 9.32
N LEU A 66 2.04 14.05 9.50
CA LEU A 66 1.94 14.88 10.71
C LEU A 66 0.63 15.68 10.66
N GLN A 67 -0.04 15.83 11.80
CA GLN A 67 -1.33 16.52 11.89
C GLN A 67 -1.28 17.99 11.43
N ASP A 68 -0.11 18.64 11.48
CA ASP A 68 0.12 19.99 10.94
C ASP A 68 0.45 20.00 9.43
N ASN A 69 0.22 18.87 8.76
CA ASN A 69 0.43 18.65 7.33
C ASN A 69 1.85 18.95 6.84
N SER A 70 2.83 18.97 7.75
CA SER A 70 4.20 19.41 7.47
C SER A 70 5.16 18.28 7.09
N ALA A 71 4.73 17.02 7.18
CA ALA A 71 5.54 15.87 6.81
C ALA A 71 4.67 14.69 6.40
N VAL A 72 5.17 13.89 5.46
CA VAL A 72 4.53 12.66 4.96
C VAL A 72 5.52 11.51 4.86
N ALA A 73 5.03 10.31 5.14
CA ALA A 73 5.71 9.04 4.90
C ALA A 73 4.75 8.12 4.13
N VAL A 74 5.09 7.79 2.88
CA VAL A 74 4.30 6.93 1.99
C VAL A 74 4.94 5.56 1.92
N TRP A 75 4.18 4.53 2.29
CA TRP A 75 4.65 3.16 2.44
C TRP A 75 3.95 2.23 1.45
N LEU A 76 4.71 1.28 0.90
CA LEU A 76 4.19 0.14 0.15
C LEU A 76 4.44 -1.14 0.98
N HIS A 77 3.40 -1.93 1.22
CA HIS A 77 3.55 -3.23 1.88
C HIS A 77 3.91 -4.30 0.84
N ARG A 78 5.16 -4.74 0.82
CA ARG A 78 5.64 -5.78 -0.11
C ARG A 78 5.68 -7.12 0.60
N TYR A 79 4.60 -7.89 0.51
CA TYR A 79 4.56 -9.27 1.02
C TYR A 79 5.20 -10.29 0.05
N GLY A 80 5.52 -9.84 -1.17
CA GLY A 80 6.14 -10.58 -2.27
C GLY A 80 6.44 -9.61 -3.42
N PRO A 81 6.55 -10.09 -4.67
CA PRO A 81 6.51 -9.21 -5.84
C PRO A 81 5.29 -8.29 -5.76
N LEU A 82 5.51 -6.99 -5.85
CA LEU A 82 4.43 -6.00 -5.86
C LEU A 82 4.16 -5.67 -7.32
N SER A 83 2.96 -5.96 -7.80
CA SER A 83 2.54 -5.57 -9.15
C SER A 83 2.57 -4.05 -9.27
N PRO A 84 2.92 -3.52 -10.45
CA PRO A 84 2.92 -2.09 -10.66
C PRO A 84 1.52 -1.46 -10.48
N PRO A 85 1.44 -0.12 -10.28
CA PRO A 85 0.19 0.62 -10.30
C PRO A 85 -0.68 0.28 -11.52
N THR A 86 -2.00 0.47 -11.44
CA THR A 86 -2.82 0.03 -12.58
C THR A 86 -2.57 0.84 -13.81
N ALA A 87 -2.51 0.17 -14.96
CA ALA A 87 -2.13 0.75 -16.24
C ALA A 87 -0.86 1.61 -16.11
N TYR A 88 0.11 1.20 -15.27
CA TYR A 88 1.25 2.07 -14.95
C TYR A 88 2.00 2.51 -16.20
N GLY A 89 2.26 1.60 -17.15
CA GLY A 89 2.93 1.95 -18.40
C GLY A 89 2.18 3.02 -19.19
N GLU A 90 0.86 2.89 -19.36
CA GLU A 90 0.02 3.86 -20.08
C GLU A 90 -0.07 5.18 -19.33
N ARG A 91 -0.34 5.14 -18.02
CA ARG A 91 -0.41 6.34 -17.16
C ARG A 91 0.92 7.07 -17.12
N LEU A 92 2.02 6.33 -17.08
CA LEU A 92 3.38 6.88 -17.11
C LEU A 92 3.64 7.54 -18.47
N ALA A 93 3.32 6.87 -19.58
CA ALA A 93 3.47 7.44 -20.92
C ALA A 93 2.65 8.72 -21.11
N VAL A 94 1.39 8.72 -20.66
CA VAL A 94 0.52 9.92 -20.68
C VAL A 94 1.09 11.05 -19.82
N ALA A 95 1.56 10.74 -18.62
CA ALA A 95 2.07 11.74 -17.68
C ALA A 95 3.42 12.34 -18.13
N SER A 96 4.34 11.50 -18.60
CA SER A 96 5.73 11.87 -18.90
C SER A 96 5.98 12.27 -20.35
N GLY A 97 5.11 11.85 -21.27
CA GLY A 97 5.22 12.15 -22.69
C GLY A 97 6.58 11.72 -23.27
N GLU A 98 7.29 12.66 -23.87
CA GLU A 98 8.63 12.43 -24.45
C GLU A 98 9.70 11.98 -23.44
N TYR A 99 9.45 12.13 -22.13
CA TYR A 99 10.40 11.78 -21.08
C TYR A 99 10.23 10.34 -20.55
N VAL A 100 9.27 9.56 -21.09
CA VAL A 100 8.91 8.22 -20.59
C VAL A 100 10.10 7.27 -20.41
N ASP A 101 11.04 7.27 -21.36
CA ASP A 101 12.22 6.40 -21.32
C ASP A 101 13.11 6.68 -20.11
N ARG A 102 13.17 7.93 -19.63
CA ARG A 102 13.95 8.30 -18.44
C ARG A 102 13.33 7.71 -17.18
N PHE A 103 11.99 7.72 -17.09
CA PHE A 103 11.29 7.10 -15.97
C PHE A 103 11.43 5.59 -15.97
N LEU A 104 11.28 4.95 -17.14
CA LEU A 104 11.50 3.50 -17.27
C LEU A 104 12.94 3.10 -16.92
N HIS A 105 13.93 3.90 -17.33
CA HIS A 105 15.31 3.65 -16.98
C HIS A 105 15.57 3.79 -15.47
N LEU A 106 14.98 4.80 -14.81
CA LEU A 106 15.05 4.92 -13.36
C LEU A 106 14.37 3.73 -12.67
N ASP A 107 13.20 3.30 -13.14
CA ASP A 107 12.48 2.16 -12.57
C ASP A 107 13.29 0.87 -12.67
N ASP A 108 13.98 0.61 -13.80
CA ASP A 108 14.84 -0.56 -14.00
C ASP A 108 16.06 -0.54 -13.06
N VAL A 109 16.73 0.61 -12.94
CA VAL A 109 17.87 0.78 -12.01
C VAL A 109 17.43 0.54 -10.57
N LEU A 110 16.30 1.09 -10.15
CA LEU A 110 15.77 0.89 -8.80
C LEU A 110 15.34 -0.57 -8.58
N HIS A 111 14.64 -1.17 -9.54
CA HIS A 111 14.18 -2.56 -9.46
C HIS A 111 15.34 -3.54 -9.28
N THR A 112 16.45 -3.33 -9.99
CA THR A 112 17.65 -4.18 -9.93
C THR A 112 18.26 -4.25 -8.53
N HIS A 113 18.24 -3.13 -7.79
CA HIS A 113 18.88 -3.02 -6.48
C HIS A 113 17.92 -3.24 -5.29
N ARG A 114 16.61 -3.21 -5.54
CA ARG A 114 15.59 -3.40 -4.49
C ARG A 114 15.60 -4.84 -3.95
N PRO A 115 15.49 -5.03 -2.62
CA PRO A 115 15.35 -6.35 -2.03
C PRO A 115 14.12 -7.10 -2.56
N ARG A 116 14.27 -8.41 -2.81
CA ARG A 116 13.18 -9.26 -3.31
C ARG A 116 12.29 -9.86 -2.22
N GLY A 117 12.81 -10.00 -0.99
CA GLY A 117 12.07 -10.62 0.11
C GLY A 117 10.98 -9.71 0.70
N PRO A 118 10.05 -10.23 1.52
CA PRO A 118 8.97 -9.44 2.10
C PRO A 118 9.47 -8.29 3.00
N HIS A 119 8.99 -7.07 2.78
CA HIS A 119 9.34 -5.88 3.56
C HIS A 119 8.32 -4.74 3.35
N ASN A 120 8.33 -3.76 4.24
CA ASN A 120 7.64 -2.48 4.01
C ASN A 120 8.61 -1.50 3.35
N HIS A 121 8.24 -0.95 2.20
CA HIS A 121 9.05 0.01 1.45
C HIS A 121 8.57 1.43 1.71
N LEU A 122 9.42 2.27 2.31
CA LEU A 122 9.18 3.71 2.42
C LEU A 122 9.55 4.35 1.08
N ALA A 123 8.54 4.49 0.22
CA ALA A 123 8.68 4.99 -1.14
C ALA A 123 8.90 6.50 -1.17
N PHE A 124 8.17 7.26 -0.34
CA PHE A 124 8.37 8.70 -0.19
C PHE A 124 8.44 9.11 1.27
N PHE A 125 9.38 9.99 1.59
CA PHE A 125 9.50 10.60 2.91
C PHE A 125 9.91 12.05 2.77
N THR A 126 9.00 12.95 3.11
CA THR A 126 9.23 14.38 2.92
C THR A 126 8.79 15.19 4.13
N VAL A 127 9.58 16.21 4.45
CA VAL A 127 9.28 17.19 5.50
C VAL A 127 9.43 18.58 4.91
N ALA A 128 8.37 19.39 5.03
CA ALA A 128 8.34 20.78 4.60
C ALA A 128 9.49 21.59 5.21
N PRO A 129 9.99 22.62 4.52
CA PRO A 129 11.07 23.49 5.01
C PRO A 129 10.58 24.45 6.10
N LYS A 130 10.08 23.91 7.22
CA LYS A 130 9.62 24.63 8.41
C LYS A 130 10.65 24.55 9.55
N PRO A 131 10.68 25.51 10.50
CA PRO A 131 11.54 25.44 11.69
C PRO A 131 11.39 24.09 12.40
N TYR A 132 12.46 23.50 12.95
CA TYR A 132 12.43 22.16 13.57
C TYR A 132 12.18 20.99 12.60
N ARG A 133 12.59 21.10 11.34
CA ARG A 133 12.48 20.03 10.31
C ARG A 133 12.98 18.67 10.80
N VAL A 134 14.17 18.61 11.41
CA VAL A 134 14.76 17.35 11.90
C VAL A 134 13.90 16.69 12.98
N ARG A 135 13.32 17.50 13.89
CA ARG A 135 12.43 16.99 14.95
C ARG A 135 11.15 16.40 14.34
N ARG A 136 10.56 17.06 13.35
CA ARG A 136 9.38 16.56 12.62
C ARG A 136 9.68 15.26 11.90
N ALA A 137 10.80 15.22 11.16
CA ALA A 137 11.28 14.02 10.48
C ALA A 137 11.42 12.86 11.47
N SER A 138 12.09 13.10 12.60
CA SER A 138 12.31 12.08 13.63
C SER A 138 11.00 11.59 14.25
N THR A 139 10.05 12.48 14.55
CA THR A 139 8.74 12.13 15.11
C THR A 139 7.94 11.27 14.13
N LEU A 140 7.84 11.71 12.86
CA LEU A 140 7.09 10.97 11.85
C LEU A 140 7.72 9.60 11.60
N LEU A 141 9.05 9.56 11.37
CA LEU A 141 9.78 8.33 11.09
C LEU A 141 9.73 7.35 12.26
N ALA A 142 9.86 7.80 13.50
CA ALA A 142 9.73 6.92 14.67
C ALA A 142 8.33 6.32 14.78
N THR A 143 7.29 7.13 14.56
CA THR A 143 5.89 6.71 14.73
C THR A 143 5.46 5.78 13.61
N SER A 144 5.78 6.10 12.35
CA SER A 144 5.47 5.23 11.21
C SER A 144 6.25 3.91 11.27
N ASN A 145 7.53 3.91 11.65
CA ASN A 145 8.30 2.67 11.84
C ASN A 145 7.73 1.77 12.95
N ALA A 146 7.19 2.35 14.02
CA ALA A 146 6.55 1.59 15.08
C ALA A 146 5.25 0.92 14.59
N ARG A 147 4.54 1.57 13.66
CA ARG A 147 3.36 1.03 12.99
C ARG A 147 3.72 -0.10 12.02
N MET A 148 4.69 0.12 11.14
CA MET A 148 5.24 -0.90 10.24
C MET A 148 5.76 -2.14 10.98
N GLY A 149 6.34 -1.93 12.18
CA GLY A 149 6.88 -2.99 13.01
C GLY A 149 5.83 -3.94 13.61
N GLN A 150 4.53 -3.63 13.57
CA GLN A 150 3.48 -4.51 14.11
C GLN A 150 3.35 -5.81 13.32
N ALA A 151 3.58 -5.76 12.00
CA ALA A 151 3.59 -6.94 11.12
C ALA A 151 4.92 -7.73 11.18
N LEU A 152 5.88 -7.28 11.99
CA LEU A 152 7.24 -7.85 12.10
C LEU A 152 8.00 -7.97 10.76
N LEU A 153 7.56 -7.23 9.73
CA LEU A 153 8.29 -7.12 8.48
C LEU A 153 9.45 -6.12 8.59
N PRO A 154 10.59 -6.41 7.92
CA PRO A 154 11.63 -5.42 7.69
C PRO A 154 11.11 -4.16 7.03
N THR A 155 11.81 -3.04 7.22
CA THR A 155 11.54 -1.79 6.52
C THR A 155 12.73 -1.41 5.64
N TYR A 156 12.46 -0.90 4.44
CA TYR A 156 13.45 -0.57 3.43
C TYR A 156 13.17 0.82 2.84
N THR A 157 14.22 1.55 2.47
CA THR A 157 14.11 2.86 1.79
C THR A 157 15.36 3.15 0.96
N GLU A 158 15.22 3.97 -0.07
CA GLU A 158 16.33 4.53 -0.84
C GLU A 158 16.60 5.98 -0.41
N VAL A 159 17.87 6.33 -0.21
CA VAL A 159 18.25 7.65 0.27
C VAL A 159 19.36 8.23 -0.61
N THR A 160 19.21 9.47 -1.07
CA THR A 160 20.15 10.12 -1.99
C THR A 160 21.05 11.17 -1.33
N THR A 161 20.84 11.46 -0.03
CA THR A 161 21.66 12.43 0.72
C THR A 161 22.29 11.80 1.95
N LEU A 162 23.52 12.22 2.28
CA LEU A 162 24.20 11.77 3.51
C LEU A 162 23.46 12.21 4.78
N ALA A 163 22.85 13.40 4.76
CA ALA A 163 22.09 13.92 5.89
C ALA A 163 20.87 13.04 6.21
N ASP A 164 20.14 12.60 5.19
CA ASP A 164 19.02 11.69 5.36
C ASP A 164 19.52 10.29 5.74
N ARG A 165 20.61 9.80 5.14
CA ARG A 165 21.22 8.50 5.51
C ARG A 165 21.53 8.46 7.01
N ASP A 166 22.13 9.51 7.55
CA ASP A 166 22.47 9.62 8.96
C ASP A 166 21.21 9.75 9.84
N LEU A 167 20.15 10.40 9.34
CA LEU A 167 18.83 10.38 9.99
C LEU A 167 18.29 8.95 10.09
N TYR A 168 18.21 8.22 8.98
CA TYR A 168 17.73 6.84 8.97
C TYR A 168 18.58 5.92 9.86
N ALA A 169 19.91 6.09 9.87
CA ALA A 169 20.80 5.34 10.75
C ALA A 169 20.45 5.51 12.24
N ARG A 170 20.15 6.74 12.69
CA ARG A 170 19.68 7.00 14.06
C ARG A 170 18.35 6.31 14.38
N HIS A 171 17.55 5.97 13.38
CA HIS A 171 16.29 5.24 13.51
C HIS A 171 16.43 3.72 13.32
N GLY A 172 17.67 3.21 13.31
CA GLY A 172 17.98 1.78 13.29
C GLY A 172 18.04 1.16 11.89
N TYR A 173 18.19 1.98 10.86
CA TYR A 173 18.50 1.51 9.52
C TYR A 173 20.00 1.28 9.35
N VAL A 174 20.36 0.26 8.58
CA VAL A 174 21.73 -0.10 8.21
C VAL A 174 21.83 0.02 6.69
N PRO A 175 22.89 0.66 6.15
CA PRO A 175 23.08 0.76 4.71
C PRO A 175 23.37 -0.61 4.10
N LEU A 176 22.83 -0.83 2.90
CA LEU A 176 23.23 -1.88 1.97
C LEU A 176 24.26 -1.33 0.98
N GLU A 177 24.63 -2.13 -0.03
CA GLU A 177 25.55 -1.72 -1.08
C GLU A 177 25.02 -0.49 -1.85
N PRO A 178 25.72 0.65 -1.84
CA PRO A 178 25.30 1.84 -2.58
C PRO A 178 25.39 1.62 -4.09
N PHE A 179 24.51 2.30 -4.83
CA PHE A 179 24.51 2.27 -6.30
C PHE A 179 24.33 3.67 -6.88
N THR A 180 24.61 3.82 -8.17
CA THR A 180 24.53 5.11 -8.88
C THR A 180 23.21 5.23 -9.63
N LEU A 181 22.53 6.37 -9.47
CA LEU A 181 21.37 6.72 -10.26
C LEU A 181 21.75 7.27 -11.64
N PRO A 182 20.81 7.31 -12.60
CA PRO A 182 21.09 7.83 -13.94
C PRO A 182 21.56 9.29 -14.01
N ASP A 183 21.26 10.08 -12.98
CA ASP A 183 21.75 11.47 -12.83
C ASP A 183 23.19 11.55 -12.30
N GLY A 184 23.83 10.41 -12.01
CA GLY A 184 25.16 10.29 -11.44
C GLY A 184 25.21 10.37 -9.91
N SER A 185 24.08 10.61 -9.25
CA SER A 185 24.03 10.68 -7.79
C SER A 185 24.14 9.29 -7.15
N THR A 186 24.74 9.23 -5.96
CA THR A 186 24.82 7.98 -5.18
C THR A 186 23.55 7.78 -4.36
N THR A 187 22.92 6.62 -4.50
CA THR A 187 21.83 6.16 -3.65
C THR A 187 22.33 5.15 -2.64
N TYR A 188 21.88 5.33 -1.40
CA TYR A 188 22.12 4.45 -0.27
C TYR A 188 20.82 3.69 0.03
N PRO A 189 20.70 2.41 -0.37
CA PRO A 189 19.60 1.58 0.10
C PRO A 189 19.79 1.33 1.59
N MET A 190 18.73 1.46 2.37
CA MET A 190 18.76 1.40 3.83
C MET A 190 17.76 0.34 4.31
N TRP A 191 18.23 -0.59 5.14
CA TRP A 191 17.44 -1.70 5.65
C TRP A 191 17.31 -1.65 7.17
N ARG A 192 16.12 -1.93 7.69
CA ARG A 192 15.87 -1.98 9.14
C ARG A 192 15.08 -3.22 9.48
N THR A 193 15.66 -4.05 10.34
CA THR A 193 14.95 -5.17 10.96
C THR A 193 14.13 -4.66 12.14
N PRO A 194 12.82 -4.97 12.24
CA PRO A 194 12.03 -4.62 13.41
C PRO A 194 12.65 -5.27 14.65
N ARG A 195 12.77 -4.50 15.73
CA ARG A 195 13.22 -5.04 17.01
C ARG A 195 12.20 -6.07 17.50
N GLN A 196 12.56 -7.35 17.46
CA GLN A 196 11.86 -8.33 18.26
C GLN A 196 11.99 -7.92 19.71
N ARG A 197 10.85 -7.66 20.36
CA ARG A 197 10.82 -7.41 21.80
C ARG A 197 11.18 -8.74 22.46
N ARG A 198 12.46 -8.97 22.75
CA ARG A 198 12.89 -10.09 23.60
C ARG A 198 11.99 -10.05 24.86
N PRO A 199 11.35 -11.16 25.24
CA PRO A 199 10.69 -11.24 26.53
C PRO A 199 11.74 -10.81 27.57
N ARG A 200 11.47 -9.75 28.32
CA ARG A 200 12.32 -9.44 29.48
C ARG A 200 12.22 -10.66 30.39
N ASP A 201 13.37 -11.24 30.68
CA ASP A 201 13.52 -12.25 31.72
C ASP A 201 12.99 -11.65 33.03
N ARG A 202 11.74 -11.97 33.35
CA ARG A 202 11.10 -11.65 34.62
C ARG A 202 10.92 -12.97 35.32
N SER A 203 11.98 -13.36 36.03
CA SER A 203 11.91 -14.26 37.17
C SER A 203 11.05 -13.61 38.27
N SER A 204 9.75 -13.60 38.07
CA SER A 204 8.74 -13.46 39.12
C SER A 204 7.39 -13.86 38.53
N THR A 205 6.96 -15.07 38.91
CA THR A 205 5.72 -15.73 38.54
C THR A 205 4.51 -14.81 38.83
N PRO A 206 3.73 -14.38 37.82
CA PRO A 206 2.39 -13.86 38.04
C PRO A 206 1.38 -15.02 38.04
N PRO A 207 0.23 -14.89 38.72
CA PRO A 207 -0.73 -15.97 38.80
C PRO A 207 -1.35 -16.24 37.43
N ASN A 208 -1.56 -17.53 37.19
CA ASN A 208 -2.18 -18.18 36.04
C ASN A 208 -3.37 -17.36 35.48
N ARG A 209 -3.17 -16.68 34.34
CA ARG A 209 -4.27 -16.23 33.48
C ARG A 209 -4.36 -17.20 32.31
N PRO A 210 -5.55 -17.74 32.01
CA PRO A 210 -5.71 -18.66 30.89
C PRO A 210 -5.30 -17.96 29.59
N ASN A 211 -4.58 -18.70 28.74
CA ASN A 211 -4.15 -18.34 27.39
C ASN A 211 -5.13 -17.38 26.70
N GLN A 212 -4.73 -16.11 26.54
CA GLN A 212 -5.38 -15.22 25.59
C GLN A 212 -4.82 -15.52 24.20
N PRO A 213 -5.65 -15.93 23.23
CA PRO A 213 -5.20 -16.09 21.85
C PRO A 213 -4.72 -14.74 21.31
N VAL A 214 -3.68 -14.78 20.47
CA VAL A 214 -3.34 -13.73 19.50
C VAL A 214 -4.66 -13.24 18.86
N PRO A 215 -4.91 -11.92 18.67
CA PRO A 215 -6.15 -11.49 18.05
C PRO A 215 -6.23 -12.11 16.66
N ALA A 216 -7.13 -13.07 16.51
CA ALA A 216 -7.41 -13.68 15.24
C ALA A 216 -8.01 -12.57 14.35
N LEU A 217 -7.45 -12.37 13.16
CA LEU A 217 -8.11 -11.66 12.06
C LEU A 217 -9.52 -12.22 11.75
N LYS A 218 -9.90 -13.35 12.35
CA LYS A 218 -11.16 -14.09 12.17
C LYS A 218 -12.43 -13.39 12.67
N ASN A 219 -12.35 -12.24 13.37
CA ASN A 219 -13.53 -11.60 13.96
C ASN A 219 -13.80 -10.16 13.47
N LEU A 220 -13.07 -9.66 12.46
CA LEU A 220 -13.41 -8.35 11.89
C LEU A 220 -14.64 -8.48 10.98
N PRO A 221 -15.61 -7.54 11.04
CA PRO A 221 -16.82 -7.63 10.24
C PRO A 221 -16.51 -7.44 8.76
N ILE A 222 -17.08 -8.30 7.92
CA ILE A 222 -17.05 -8.13 6.48
C ILE A 222 -18.14 -7.15 6.09
N ARG A 223 -17.77 -6.03 5.45
CA ARG A 223 -18.68 -4.91 5.11
C ARG A 223 -19.01 -4.81 3.62
N LEU A 224 -18.29 -5.55 2.80
CA LEU A 224 -18.40 -5.49 1.34
C LEU A 224 -18.00 -6.85 0.75
N ILE A 225 -18.78 -7.37 -0.18
CA ILE A 225 -18.42 -8.53 -1.00
C ILE A 225 -18.10 -8.04 -2.41
N LEU A 226 -16.98 -8.46 -2.99
CA LEU A 226 -16.71 -8.19 -4.40
C LEU A 226 -17.22 -9.38 -5.22
N ASP A 227 -18.10 -9.12 -6.18
CA ASP A 227 -18.45 -10.14 -7.18
C ASP A 227 -17.36 -10.26 -8.26
N THR A 228 -17.56 -11.19 -9.19
CA THR A 228 -16.62 -11.42 -10.30
C THR A 228 -16.37 -10.17 -11.12
N SER A 229 -17.39 -9.35 -11.38
CA SER A 229 -17.24 -8.12 -12.18
C SER A 229 -16.42 -7.06 -11.45
N ALA A 230 -16.63 -6.88 -10.14
CA ALA A 230 -15.83 -5.97 -9.33
C ALA A 230 -14.38 -6.45 -9.19
N ILE A 231 -14.15 -7.77 -9.09
CA ILE A 231 -12.80 -8.34 -9.11
C ILE A 231 -12.12 -8.07 -10.47
N LEU A 232 -12.81 -8.28 -11.59
CA LEU A 232 -12.29 -7.99 -12.92
C LEU A 232 -11.99 -6.50 -13.09
N ALA A 233 -12.93 -5.62 -12.70
CA ALA A 233 -12.73 -4.18 -12.73
C ALA A 233 -11.55 -3.73 -11.86
N PHE A 234 -11.30 -4.39 -10.71
CA PHE A 234 -10.10 -4.16 -9.92
C PHE A 234 -8.83 -4.56 -10.68
N THR A 235 -8.82 -5.72 -11.34
CA THR A 235 -7.68 -6.16 -12.17
C THR A 235 -7.45 -5.25 -13.38
N GLU A 236 -8.48 -4.58 -13.86
CA GLU A 236 -8.39 -3.57 -14.94
C GLU A 236 -8.05 -2.17 -14.41
N GLY A 237 -8.07 -1.98 -13.09
CA GLY A 237 -7.64 -0.74 -12.44
C GLY A 237 -8.69 0.28 -12.11
N SER A 238 -9.93 -0.14 -12.01
CA SER A 238 -11.04 0.71 -11.60
C SER A 238 -10.73 1.42 -10.28
N THR A 239 -10.65 2.75 -10.36
CA THR A 239 -10.48 3.63 -9.19
C THR A 239 -11.69 3.53 -8.26
N ALA A 240 -12.90 3.39 -8.81
CA ALA A 240 -14.13 3.25 -8.02
C ALA A 240 -14.10 1.99 -7.13
N VAL A 241 -13.63 0.86 -7.66
CA VAL A 241 -13.47 -0.37 -6.87
C VAL A 241 -12.35 -0.20 -5.84
N GLY A 242 -11.23 0.40 -6.23
CA GLY A 242 -10.12 0.70 -5.31
C GLY A 242 -10.53 1.59 -4.13
N GLU A 243 -11.30 2.65 -4.38
CA GLU A 243 -11.84 3.55 -3.35
C GLU A 243 -12.78 2.81 -2.40
N ALA A 244 -13.65 1.93 -2.91
CA ALA A 244 -14.56 1.15 -2.09
C ALA A 244 -13.81 0.17 -1.15
N ILE A 245 -12.78 -0.51 -1.67
CA ILE A 245 -11.89 -1.37 -0.89
C ILE A 245 -11.17 -0.57 0.20
N ALA A 246 -10.56 0.54 -0.18
CA ALA A 246 -9.80 1.37 0.75
C ALA A 246 -10.67 1.94 1.86
N LYS A 247 -11.90 2.38 1.55
CA LYS A 247 -12.87 2.84 2.54
C LYS A 247 -13.16 1.77 3.60
N VAL A 248 -13.39 0.53 3.19
CA VAL A 248 -13.63 -0.60 4.11
C VAL A 248 -12.41 -0.84 4.99
N ALA A 249 -11.20 -0.81 4.41
CA ALA A 249 -9.96 -1.00 5.15
C ALA A 249 -9.67 0.15 6.14
N ASP A 250 -10.03 1.39 5.80
CA ASP A 250 -9.89 2.56 6.66
C ASP A 250 -10.85 2.54 7.86
N GLU A 251 -12.04 1.95 7.68
CA GLU A 251 -12.98 1.67 8.77
C GLU A 251 -12.55 0.48 9.66
N GLY A 252 -11.40 -0.14 9.38
CA GLY A 252 -10.90 -1.30 10.11
C GLY A 252 -11.72 -2.57 9.89
N CYS A 253 -12.47 -2.62 8.79
CA CYS A 253 -13.33 -3.74 8.41
C CYS A 253 -12.70 -4.57 7.29
N LEU A 254 -13.31 -5.72 6.97
CA LEU A 254 -12.87 -6.59 5.88
C LEU A 254 -13.77 -6.46 4.65
N PHE A 255 -13.21 -6.71 3.47
CA PHE A 255 -13.98 -7.04 2.28
C PHE A 255 -13.81 -8.53 1.95
N GLY A 256 -14.90 -9.15 1.51
CA GLY A 256 -14.97 -10.56 1.17
C GLY A 256 -14.73 -10.82 -0.30
N LEU A 257 -13.99 -11.89 -0.57
CA LEU A 257 -13.68 -12.41 -1.90
C LEU A 257 -14.22 -13.85 -1.99
N PRO A 258 -15.43 -14.07 -2.53
CA PRO A 258 -15.95 -15.41 -2.75
C PRO A 258 -15.01 -16.20 -3.67
N VAL A 259 -14.61 -17.40 -3.26
CA VAL A 259 -13.64 -18.22 -4.02
C VAL A 259 -14.12 -18.55 -5.43
N MET A 260 -15.43 -18.67 -5.63
CA MET A 260 -16.01 -18.89 -6.96
C MET A 260 -15.88 -17.66 -7.86
N CYS A 261 -16.02 -16.45 -7.31
CA CYS A 261 -15.79 -15.22 -8.05
C CYS A 261 -14.31 -15.02 -8.40
N LEU A 262 -13.40 -15.37 -7.48
CA LEU A 262 -11.96 -15.40 -7.76
C LEU A 262 -11.61 -16.40 -8.87
N ALA A 263 -12.18 -17.61 -8.83
CA ALA A 263 -11.95 -18.63 -9.84
C ALA A 263 -12.47 -18.20 -11.22
N GLU A 264 -13.66 -17.58 -11.28
CA GLU A 264 -14.21 -17.07 -12.54
C GLU A 264 -13.41 -15.87 -13.09
N ALA A 265 -12.98 -14.95 -12.22
CA ALA A 265 -12.13 -13.84 -12.61
C ALA A 265 -10.77 -14.33 -13.13
N ALA A 266 -10.14 -15.29 -12.45
CA ALA A 266 -8.87 -15.89 -12.86
C ALA A 266 -8.93 -16.54 -14.25
N ARG A 267 -10.11 -17.01 -14.69
CA ARG A 267 -10.31 -17.56 -16.05
C ARG A 267 -10.25 -16.49 -17.13
N SER A 268 -10.56 -15.24 -16.80
CA SER A 268 -10.69 -14.14 -17.77
C SER A 268 -9.48 -13.19 -17.76
N VAL A 269 -8.65 -13.26 -16.72
CA VAL A 269 -7.45 -12.43 -16.56
C VAL A 269 -6.24 -13.12 -17.17
N THR A 270 -5.47 -12.41 -17.99
CA THR A 270 -4.23 -12.93 -18.62
C THR A 270 -3.01 -12.82 -17.69
N ASP A 271 -3.01 -11.86 -16.77
CA ASP A 271 -1.96 -11.59 -15.79
C ASP A 271 -2.52 -11.63 -14.36
N THR A 272 -2.21 -12.68 -13.61
CA THR A 272 -2.78 -12.94 -12.28
C THR A 272 -2.18 -12.08 -11.17
N ASP A 273 -1.14 -11.30 -11.45
CA ASP A 273 -0.41 -10.51 -10.46
C ASP A 273 -1.34 -9.63 -9.61
N ARG A 274 -2.31 -8.94 -10.24
CA ARG A 274 -3.27 -8.09 -9.51
C ARG A 274 -4.30 -8.89 -8.73
N LEU A 275 -4.67 -10.07 -9.20
CA LEU A 275 -5.56 -10.97 -8.48
C LEU A 275 -4.88 -11.45 -7.19
N ASP A 276 -3.60 -11.81 -7.28
CA ASP A 276 -2.77 -12.20 -6.14
C ASP A 276 -2.62 -11.03 -5.15
N LEU A 277 -2.45 -9.80 -5.62
CA LEU A 277 -2.44 -8.63 -4.74
C LEU A 277 -3.78 -8.43 -4.01
N LEU A 278 -4.91 -8.59 -4.71
CA LEU A 278 -6.24 -8.43 -4.10
C LEU A 278 -6.44 -9.47 -2.98
N VAL A 279 -6.05 -10.72 -3.22
CA VAL A 279 -6.14 -11.82 -2.25
C VAL A 279 -5.19 -11.61 -1.07
N ASN A 280 -4.01 -11.05 -1.30
CA ASN A 280 -3.01 -10.80 -0.26
C ASN A 280 -3.19 -9.45 0.46
N HIS A 281 -4.21 -8.68 0.11
CA HIS A 281 -4.50 -7.42 0.77
C HIS A 281 -4.85 -7.66 2.27
N PRO A 282 -4.34 -6.86 3.22
CA PRO A 282 -4.51 -7.12 4.66
C PRO A 282 -5.95 -7.07 5.16
N ALA A 283 -6.84 -6.39 4.43
CA ALA A 283 -8.28 -6.33 4.70
C ALA A 283 -9.12 -7.31 3.85
N ALA A 284 -8.49 -8.20 3.08
CA ALA A 284 -9.20 -9.20 2.29
C ALA A 284 -9.52 -10.45 3.12
N ALA A 285 -10.70 -11.02 2.90
CA ALA A 285 -11.10 -12.33 3.40
C ALA A 285 -11.58 -13.21 2.25
N VAL A 286 -10.87 -14.30 1.97
CA VAL A 286 -11.35 -15.30 0.98
C VAL A 286 -12.46 -16.13 1.60
N LEU A 287 -13.61 -16.19 0.93
CA LEU A 287 -14.82 -16.81 1.45
C LEU A 287 -15.18 -18.06 0.66
N THR A 288 -15.50 -19.13 1.38
CA THR A 288 -16.06 -20.36 0.85
C THR A 288 -17.53 -20.46 1.23
N VAL A 289 -18.36 -21.01 0.36
CA VAL A 289 -19.75 -21.34 0.73
C VAL A 289 -19.74 -22.50 1.71
N ASP A 290 -20.52 -22.39 2.79
CA ASP A 290 -20.75 -23.49 3.72
C ASP A 290 -21.35 -24.69 2.96
N PRO A 291 -20.70 -25.87 2.98
CA PRO A 291 -21.22 -27.07 2.31
C PRO A 291 -22.64 -27.44 2.73
N LEU A 292 -23.08 -27.10 3.95
CA LEU A 292 -24.43 -27.35 4.43
C LEU A 292 -25.49 -26.45 3.76
N GLN A 293 -25.08 -25.32 3.18
CA GLN A 293 -25.96 -24.39 2.46
C GLN A 293 -26.12 -24.70 0.96
N TRP A 294 -25.69 -25.88 0.50
CA TRP A 294 -25.74 -26.25 -0.92
C TRP A 294 -27.14 -26.11 -1.56
N LYS A 295 -28.22 -26.33 -0.80
CA LYS A 295 -29.60 -26.15 -1.30
C LYS A 295 -29.92 -24.68 -1.58
N THR A 296 -29.50 -23.79 -0.67
CA THR A 296 -29.64 -22.34 -0.84
C THR A 296 -28.80 -21.87 -2.00
N LEU A 297 -27.55 -22.35 -2.12
CA LEU A 297 -26.69 -22.06 -3.27
C LEU A 297 -27.35 -22.50 -4.58
N ALA A 298 -27.91 -23.72 -4.65
CA ALA A 298 -28.58 -24.22 -5.84
C ALA A 298 -29.85 -23.44 -6.18
N ALA A 299 -30.63 -23.00 -5.18
CA ALA A 299 -31.81 -22.16 -5.38
C ALA A 299 -31.43 -20.78 -5.91
N THR A 300 -30.44 -20.11 -5.29
CA THR A 300 -29.92 -18.82 -5.74
C THR A 300 -29.33 -18.94 -7.13
N HIS A 301 -28.55 -19.98 -7.41
CA HIS A 301 -27.98 -20.25 -8.74
C HIS A 301 -29.07 -20.40 -9.82
N ARG A 302 -30.18 -21.08 -9.52
CA ARG A 302 -31.32 -21.17 -10.45
C ARG A 302 -31.93 -19.80 -10.75
N ALA A 303 -31.92 -18.89 -9.79
CA ALA A 303 -32.47 -17.55 -9.95
C ALA A 303 -31.54 -16.62 -10.75
N VAL A 304 -30.23 -16.67 -10.50
CA VAL A 304 -29.24 -15.74 -11.10
C VAL A 304 -28.48 -16.32 -12.30
N GLY A 305 -28.59 -17.62 -12.57
CA GLY A 305 -27.97 -18.28 -13.73
C GLY A 305 -26.45 -18.45 -13.69
N ARG A 306 -25.78 -17.94 -12.65
CA ARG A 306 -24.32 -17.91 -12.49
C ARG A 306 -23.89 -18.36 -11.10
N LEU A 307 -23.00 -19.37 -11.04
CA LEU A 307 -22.62 -20.02 -9.78
C LEU A 307 -21.77 -19.10 -8.89
N ASP A 308 -20.90 -18.30 -9.50
CA ASP A 308 -20.10 -17.27 -8.87
C ASP A 308 -20.98 -16.15 -8.27
N THR A 309 -21.92 -15.61 -9.04
CA THR A 309 -22.90 -14.61 -8.55
C THR A 309 -23.73 -15.15 -7.39
N ALA A 310 -24.19 -16.41 -7.47
CA ALA A 310 -24.91 -17.04 -6.37
C ALA A 310 -24.03 -17.14 -5.12
N GLY A 311 -22.76 -17.50 -5.28
CA GLY A 311 -21.77 -17.50 -4.19
C GLY A 311 -21.59 -16.15 -3.52
N ALA A 312 -21.45 -15.08 -4.31
CA ALA A 312 -21.33 -13.72 -3.79
C ALA A 312 -22.57 -13.27 -3.01
N LEU A 313 -23.77 -13.57 -3.52
CA LEU A 313 -25.02 -13.25 -2.84
C LEU A 313 -25.19 -14.01 -1.52
N LEU A 314 -24.83 -15.29 -1.47
CA LEU A 314 -24.83 -16.05 -0.21
C LEU A 314 -23.81 -15.48 0.79
N ALA A 315 -22.61 -15.13 0.32
CA ALA A 315 -21.59 -14.53 1.17
C ALA A 315 -22.05 -13.18 1.75
N ALA A 316 -22.71 -12.36 0.93
CA ALA A 316 -23.25 -11.07 1.34
C ALA A 316 -24.37 -11.22 2.37
N ALA A 317 -25.31 -12.15 2.13
CA ALA A 317 -26.39 -12.46 3.06
C ALA A 317 -25.86 -13.03 4.40
N GLY A 318 -24.84 -13.90 4.37
CA GLY A 318 -24.23 -14.47 5.56
C GLY A 318 -23.47 -13.46 6.43
N ASN A 319 -23.06 -12.32 5.85
CA ASN A 319 -22.32 -11.26 6.54
C ASN A 319 -23.13 -9.96 6.71
N ASP A 320 -24.40 -9.94 6.29
CA ASP A 320 -25.29 -8.76 6.30
C ASP A 320 -24.63 -7.52 5.67
N CYS A 321 -24.11 -7.69 4.45
CA CYS A 321 -23.38 -6.64 3.74
C CYS A 321 -23.75 -6.55 2.25
N LYS A 322 -23.25 -5.51 1.58
CA LYS A 322 -23.56 -5.27 0.16
C LYS A 322 -22.57 -6.00 -0.75
N VAL A 323 -23.05 -6.37 -1.93
CA VAL A 323 -22.19 -6.77 -3.05
C VAL A 323 -21.79 -5.52 -3.83
N LEU A 324 -20.48 -5.33 -4.02
CA LEU A 324 -19.93 -4.43 -5.02
C LEU A 324 -19.92 -5.18 -6.35
N THR A 325 -20.58 -4.58 -7.33
CA THR A 325 -20.67 -5.08 -8.70
C THR A 325 -20.40 -3.94 -9.66
N ASP A 326 -19.73 -4.23 -10.76
CA ASP A 326 -19.57 -3.32 -11.89
C ASP A 326 -20.72 -3.47 -12.90
N GLN A 327 -21.65 -4.39 -12.64
CA GLN A 327 -22.86 -4.62 -13.44
C GLN A 327 -24.13 -4.50 -12.57
N PRO A 328 -24.56 -3.28 -12.22
CA PRO A 328 -25.77 -3.10 -11.41
C PRO A 328 -27.03 -3.56 -12.16
N GLY A 329 -27.71 -4.59 -11.63
CA GLY A 329 -29.02 -5.06 -12.10
C GLY A 329 -29.03 -6.36 -12.91
N GLN A 330 -27.90 -7.07 -13.01
CA GLN A 330 -27.82 -8.45 -13.54
C GLN A 330 -27.70 -9.50 -12.44
#